data_AF-A0A2G5CTA7-F1
#
_entry.id   AF-A0A2G5CTA7-F1
#
_cell.length_a   1.000
_cell.length_b   1.000
_cell.length_c   1.000
_cell.angle_alpha   90.00
_cell.angle_beta   90.00
_cell.angle_gamma   90.00
#
_symmetry.space_group_name_H-M   'P 1'
#
loop_
_entity.id
_entity.type
_entity.pdbx_description
1 polymer ?
#
loop_
_entity_poly.entity_id
_entity_poly.type
_entity_poly.pdbx_seq_one_letter_code
_entity_poly.pdbx_strand_id
1 'polypeptide(L)'
;MAMLAFPLALTLLKPHTSYFSFISRATSRRNPNYLYNSFHHRSRRRSISFRSISSNTSNAISNTEVSISQKKKVSIPTFQQAIQRLQEYWASVGCTIMQCSNTEVGAGTMNPLTFLRVMGPEPWNVAYAEPSIRPDDSRYGENPNRLQRHTQFQVILKPDPGNSQDLFIRSLTALGIDVNEHDIRFVEDNWESPVLGAWGLGWEIWMDGMEITQFTYFQQAGSLPLLPISVEITYGLERILMLLQGVDHFKKIQYADGITYGELFLENEKEMSAYYLEHASVDHLQKHFEFFEQEARSLISLGLAIPAYDQLLKTSHAFNILDARGFVGVTERARYFGRMRSLARQCAQLWVKTRESLGHPLGISSEPNSFVCPEEVTKIATGKVSEDPRVFVLEIGTEEMPPHDVISASQQLKTLITQLLEKQRLVHGEVLACGTPRRLVVLVQGLCSKQVENEVEVRGPPVAKAFDLEGNPTKAAEGFCRKYSMSKDSIYKKTDGKTEYVYLLVQESVKLALEVLAEDLPETISRISFPKSMRWSSEVLFSRPVRWILALHGDVVVPFTFAGILSGNLSYALRNTPSATVQVEKAEAYATVMEKAGISIDIEVSLTESLIEI
;
A
#
# COMPACT_ATOMS: atom_id res chain seq x y z
N MET A 1 38.64 -28.79 38.48
CA MET A 1 39.92 -29.24 37.89
C MET A 1 39.69 -30.60 37.23
N ALA A 2 40.02 -30.68 35.94
CA ALA A 2 40.46 -31.82 35.13
C ALA A 2 39.98 -33.27 35.41
N MET A 3 39.28 -33.82 34.38
CA MET A 3 39.66 -35.01 33.59
C MET A 3 39.52 -36.46 34.13
N LEU A 4 39.10 -37.33 33.18
CA LEU A 4 39.21 -38.81 33.06
C LEU A 4 38.08 -39.64 33.75
N ALA A 5 37.49 -40.71 33.19
CA ALA A 5 37.85 -41.61 32.10
C ALA A 5 36.62 -42.43 31.54
N PHE A 6 36.77 -42.93 30.30
CA PHE A 6 36.07 -44.05 29.61
C PHE A 6 36.26 -45.43 30.36
N PRO A 7 35.69 -46.63 29.99
CA PRO A 7 35.39 -47.14 28.63
C PRO A 7 34.25 -48.19 28.39
N LEU A 8 34.01 -48.46 27.08
CA LEU A 8 33.63 -49.69 26.33
C LEU A 8 32.84 -50.87 26.98
N ALA A 9 31.84 -51.41 26.26
CA ALA A 9 31.98 -52.65 25.46
C ALA A 9 30.66 -53.14 24.79
N LEU A 10 30.77 -53.63 23.55
CA LEU A 10 29.75 -54.31 22.73
C LEU A 10 29.41 -55.72 23.23
N THR A 11 28.20 -56.21 22.92
CA THR A 11 27.96 -57.63 22.59
C THR A 11 26.88 -57.79 21.51
N LEU A 12 27.06 -58.82 20.69
CA LEU A 12 26.43 -59.18 19.42
C LEU A 12 25.44 -60.37 19.58
N LEU A 13 24.70 -60.66 18.49
CA LEU A 13 23.90 -61.88 18.15
C LEU A 13 22.47 -61.95 18.73
N LYS A 14 21.39 -62.43 18.07
CA LYS A 14 20.98 -62.75 16.68
C LYS A 14 19.42 -62.91 16.69
N PRO A 15 18.72 -63.05 15.55
CA PRO A 15 17.25 -62.93 15.43
C PRO A 15 16.51 -64.28 15.52
N HIS A 16 15.23 -64.23 15.86
CA HIS A 16 14.29 -65.34 15.62
C HIS A 16 13.08 -64.84 14.81
N THR A 17 13.04 -65.27 13.55
CA THR A 17 11.81 -65.49 12.80
C THR A 17 11.26 -66.88 13.14
N SER A 18 9.94 -67.05 13.21
CA SER A 18 9.19 -67.80 12.19
C SER A 18 7.80 -68.31 12.65
N TYR A 19 6.90 -68.40 11.65
CA TYR A 19 5.69 -69.21 11.51
C TYR A 19 4.46 -68.94 12.42
N PHE A 20 3.36 -68.48 11.82
CA PHE A 20 2.31 -69.39 11.34
C PHE A 20 1.41 -68.72 10.29
N SER A 21 1.11 -69.48 9.24
CA SER A 21 0.22 -69.15 8.12
C SER A 21 -0.79 -70.29 7.94
N PHE A 22 -1.85 -69.99 7.17
CA PHE A 22 -2.93 -70.85 6.65
C PHE A 22 -4.07 -71.16 7.65
N ILE A 23 -5.33 -70.92 7.28
CA ILE A 23 -6.08 -71.69 6.27
C ILE A 23 -6.87 -70.81 5.27
N SER A 24 -6.63 -71.08 3.98
CA SER A 24 -7.48 -70.80 2.81
C SER A 24 -8.73 -71.70 2.81
N ARG A 25 -9.88 -71.43 2.21
CA ARG A 25 -10.15 -71.34 0.75
C ARG A 25 -11.66 -71.52 0.60
N ALA A 26 -12.33 -70.75 -0.25
CA ALA A 26 -13.43 -71.26 -1.09
C ALA A 26 -13.79 -70.24 -2.17
N THR A 27 -13.49 -70.63 -3.40
CA THR A 27 -13.84 -70.01 -4.67
C THR A 27 -15.33 -70.15 -4.98
N SER A 28 -15.95 -69.11 -5.55
CA SER A 28 -17.11 -69.29 -6.43
C SER A 28 -17.23 -68.13 -7.42
N ARG A 29 -17.15 -68.49 -8.71
CA ARG A 29 -17.41 -67.66 -9.89
C ARG A 29 -18.83 -67.11 -9.88
N ARG A 30 -19.02 -65.89 -10.41
CA ARG A 30 -20.03 -65.54 -11.45
C ARG A 30 -20.04 -64.02 -11.73
N ASN A 31 -19.55 -63.63 -12.91
CA ASN A 31 -20.18 -62.57 -13.72
C ASN A 31 -21.37 -63.24 -14.45
N PRO A 32 -22.47 -62.52 -14.81
CA PRO A 32 -22.38 -61.41 -15.77
C PRO A 32 -23.41 -60.26 -15.63
N ASN A 33 -23.13 -59.18 -16.37
CA ASN A 33 -24.04 -58.24 -17.05
C ASN A 33 -25.24 -57.67 -16.29
N TYR A 34 -25.31 -56.34 -16.14
CA TYR A 34 -26.49 -55.55 -16.52
C TYR A 34 -26.13 -54.07 -16.77
N LEU A 35 -26.05 -53.75 -18.06
CA LEU A 35 -26.53 -52.56 -18.78
C LEU A 35 -26.31 -51.15 -18.20
N TYR A 36 -25.44 -50.42 -18.92
CA TYR A 36 -25.52 -48.98 -19.19
C TYR A 36 -26.95 -48.55 -19.55
N ASN A 37 -27.45 -47.48 -18.92
CA ASN A 37 -28.48 -46.64 -19.54
C ASN A 37 -28.22 -45.16 -19.24
N SER A 38 -28.03 -44.44 -20.33
CA SER A 38 -27.88 -43.01 -20.49
C SER A 38 -29.21 -42.30 -20.25
N PHE A 39 -29.23 -41.33 -19.32
CA PHE A 39 -30.37 -40.42 -19.17
C PHE A 39 -30.19 -39.20 -20.08
N HIS A 40 -30.92 -39.23 -21.21
CA HIS A 40 -31.21 -38.05 -22.02
C HIS A 40 -32.23 -37.14 -21.30
N HIS A 41 -31.81 -35.96 -20.87
CA HIS A 41 -32.75 -34.90 -20.51
C HIS A 41 -33.26 -34.18 -21.77
N ARG A 42 -34.54 -34.43 -22.09
CA ARG A 42 -35.31 -33.69 -23.09
C ARG A 42 -35.54 -32.24 -22.65
N SER A 43 -35.02 -31.32 -23.45
CA SER A 43 -35.41 -29.90 -23.51
C SER A 43 -36.90 -29.78 -23.87
N ARG A 44 -37.70 -29.17 -22.97
CA ARG A 44 -39.05 -28.68 -23.28
C ARG A 44 -38.98 -27.16 -23.44
N ARG A 45 -38.85 -26.70 -24.69
CA ARG A 45 -39.16 -25.33 -25.09
C ARG A 45 -40.67 -25.11 -24.97
N ARG A 46 -41.11 -24.18 -24.12
CA ARG A 46 -42.46 -23.61 -24.17
C ARG A 46 -42.43 -22.35 -25.04
N SER A 47 -43.01 -22.46 -26.23
CA SER A 47 -43.40 -21.34 -27.09
C SER A 47 -44.71 -20.74 -26.56
N ILE A 48 -44.71 -19.45 -26.22
CA ILE A 48 -45.94 -18.69 -25.99
C ILE A 48 -46.13 -17.75 -27.17
N SER A 49 -47.29 -17.87 -27.81
CA SER A 49 -47.70 -17.14 -29.01
C SER A 49 -48.03 -15.68 -28.71
N PHE A 50 -47.55 -14.78 -29.57
CA PHE A 50 -48.03 -13.41 -29.68
C PHE A 50 -49.49 -13.39 -30.17
N ARG A 51 -50.37 -12.69 -29.45
CA ARG A 51 -51.67 -12.24 -29.96
C ARG A 51 -51.65 -10.73 -30.11
N SER A 52 -51.80 -10.29 -31.35
CA SER A 52 -52.11 -8.93 -31.77
C SER A 52 -53.57 -8.59 -31.46
N ILE A 53 -53.83 -7.48 -30.77
CA ILE A 53 -55.12 -6.77 -30.84
C ILE A 53 -54.83 -5.28 -30.98
N SER A 54 -55.61 -4.70 -31.87
CA SER A 54 -55.51 -3.44 -32.59
C SER A 54 -55.84 -2.18 -31.79
N SER A 55 -55.39 -1.07 -32.37
CA SER A 55 -55.67 0.34 -32.12
C SER A 55 -57.14 0.70 -31.90
N ASN A 56 -57.39 1.58 -30.92
CA ASN A 56 -58.38 2.65 -31.02
C ASN A 56 -57.84 3.90 -30.31
N THR A 57 -57.64 4.96 -31.09
CA THR A 57 -57.35 6.34 -30.70
C THR A 57 -58.62 7.03 -30.20
N SER A 58 -58.54 7.79 -29.10
CA SER A 58 -58.83 9.24 -29.06
C SER A 58 -59.04 9.76 -27.63
N ASN A 59 -58.48 10.95 -27.38
CA ASN A 59 -58.82 11.94 -26.34
C ASN A 59 -58.22 11.79 -24.94
N ALA A 60 -57.04 12.37 -24.75
CA ALA A 60 -56.78 13.37 -23.71
C ALA A 60 -55.37 13.97 -23.90
N ILE A 61 -55.26 14.98 -24.75
CA ILE A 61 -54.13 15.92 -24.75
C ILE A 61 -54.58 17.10 -23.90
N SER A 62 -54.16 17.14 -22.63
CA SER A 62 -53.91 18.38 -21.89
C SER A 62 -53.37 18.03 -20.50
N ASN A 63 -52.22 18.61 -20.15
CA ASN A 63 -51.63 18.71 -18.80
C ASN A 63 -50.69 17.61 -18.33
N THR A 64 -49.59 17.40 -19.05
CA THR A 64 -48.36 16.83 -18.46
C THR A 64 -47.12 17.54 -19.02
N GLU A 65 -47.03 18.84 -18.79
CA GLU A 65 -45.79 19.61 -18.86
C GLU A 65 -45.52 20.25 -17.50
N VAL A 66 -45.39 19.44 -16.46
CA VAL A 66 -44.76 19.85 -15.19
C VAL A 66 -44.04 18.63 -14.61
N SER A 67 -42.78 18.81 -14.25
CA SER A 67 -41.91 17.91 -13.44
C SER A 67 -41.03 16.87 -14.16
N ILE A 68 -40.29 17.27 -15.20
CA ILE A 68 -38.99 16.65 -15.51
C ILE A 68 -37.88 17.52 -14.92
N SER A 69 -37.73 17.52 -13.58
CA SER A 69 -36.50 18.00 -12.91
C SER A 69 -36.39 17.64 -11.43
N GLN A 70 -37.02 16.57 -10.94
CA GLN A 70 -36.65 16.05 -9.63
C GLN A 70 -35.42 15.15 -9.79
N LYS A 71 -34.23 15.72 -9.53
CA LYS A 71 -33.06 14.91 -9.15
C LYS A 71 -33.56 13.91 -8.10
N LYS A 72 -33.54 12.62 -8.41
CA LYS A 72 -33.95 11.54 -7.50
C LYS A 72 -33.07 11.69 -6.26
N LYS A 73 -33.59 12.27 -5.19
CA LYS A 73 -32.87 12.39 -3.92
C LYS A 73 -32.57 10.95 -3.49
N VAL A 74 -31.29 10.59 -3.47
CA VAL A 74 -30.86 9.22 -3.13
C VAL A 74 -31.41 8.94 -1.73
N SER A 75 -32.17 7.86 -1.58
CA SER A 75 -32.73 7.49 -0.28
C SER A 75 -31.57 7.10 0.64
N ILE A 76 -31.49 7.78 1.79
CA ILE A 76 -30.52 7.49 2.86
C ILE A 76 -30.63 6.00 3.21
N PRO A 77 -29.53 5.23 3.19
CA PRO A 77 -29.60 3.79 3.44
C PRO A 77 -29.89 3.47 4.91
N THR A 78 -30.63 2.38 5.14
CA THR A 78 -30.63 1.72 6.46
C THR A 78 -29.28 1.03 6.70
N PHE A 79 -29.00 0.62 7.95
CA PHE A 79 -27.77 -0.10 8.29
C PHE A 79 -27.56 -1.36 7.46
N GLN A 80 -28.63 -2.16 7.30
CA GLN A 80 -28.61 -3.34 6.45
C GLN A 80 -28.30 -3.00 4.98
N GLN A 81 -28.92 -1.96 4.45
CA GLN A 81 -28.69 -1.52 3.06
C GLN A 81 -27.27 -1.00 2.86
N ALA A 82 -26.68 -0.32 3.85
CA ALA A 82 -25.32 0.17 3.79
C ALA A 82 -24.31 -0.98 3.66
N ILE A 83 -24.48 -2.05 4.46
CA ILE A 83 -23.67 -3.28 4.33
C ILE A 83 -23.82 -3.88 2.93
N GLN A 84 -25.06 -4.02 2.44
CA GLN A 84 -25.33 -4.58 1.11
C GLN A 84 -24.68 -3.75 -0.01
N ARG A 85 -24.81 -2.42 0.03
CA ARG A 85 -24.21 -1.51 -0.95
C ARG A 85 -22.68 -1.59 -0.95
N LEU A 86 -22.05 -1.66 0.22
CA LEU A 86 -20.59 -1.84 0.31
C LEU A 86 -20.15 -3.21 -0.21
N GLN A 87 -20.89 -4.29 0.11
CA GLN A 87 -20.61 -5.62 -0.44
C GLN A 87 -20.74 -5.63 -1.96
N GLU A 88 -21.80 -5.06 -2.51
CA GLU A 88 -22.02 -4.94 -3.95
C GLU A 88 -20.91 -4.11 -4.63
N TYR A 89 -20.57 -2.97 -4.05
CA TYR A 89 -19.51 -2.10 -4.55
C TYR A 89 -18.15 -2.83 -4.58
N TRP A 90 -17.72 -3.37 -3.45
CA TRP A 90 -16.40 -4.03 -3.35
C TRP A 90 -16.33 -5.30 -4.19
N ALA A 91 -17.44 -6.04 -4.33
CA ALA A 91 -17.54 -7.14 -5.28
C ALA A 91 -17.35 -6.68 -6.72
N SER A 92 -17.94 -5.53 -7.09
CA SER A 92 -17.86 -4.98 -8.46
C SER A 92 -16.44 -4.57 -8.86
N VAL A 93 -15.58 -4.25 -7.88
CA VAL A 93 -14.16 -3.91 -8.09
C VAL A 93 -13.21 -5.09 -7.78
N GLY A 94 -13.74 -6.31 -7.68
CA GLY A 94 -12.95 -7.53 -7.65
C GLY A 94 -12.61 -8.08 -6.26
N CYS A 95 -13.27 -7.62 -5.20
CA CYS A 95 -13.13 -8.24 -3.87
C CYS A 95 -14.01 -9.50 -3.75
N THR A 96 -13.48 -10.52 -3.08
CA THR A 96 -14.28 -11.64 -2.61
C THR A 96 -15.08 -11.20 -1.40
N ILE A 97 -16.41 -11.40 -1.42
CA ILE A 97 -17.25 -11.08 -0.26
C ILE A 97 -17.27 -12.25 0.71
N MET A 98 -16.81 -12.03 1.93
CA MET A 98 -16.71 -13.05 2.97
C MET A 98 -17.62 -12.73 4.16
N GLN A 99 -17.72 -13.67 5.08
CA GLN A 99 -18.47 -13.54 6.32
C GLN A 99 -17.52 -13.18 7.47
N CYS A 100 -18.11 -12.64 8.54
CA CYS A 100 -17.38 -12.33 9.77
C CYS A 100 -16.75 -13.57 10.39
N SER A 101 -15.84 -13.35 11.34
CA SER A 101 -15.29 -14.40 12.18
C SER A 101 -16.41 -15.05 13.01
N ASN A 102 -16.28 -16.35 13.28
CA ASN A 102 -17.14 -17.08 14.21
C ASN A 102 -16.61 -17.05 15.66
N THR A 103 -15.49 -16.36 15.90
CA THR A 103 -14.87 -16.11 17.21
C THR A 103 -14.76 -14.61 17.43
N GLU A 104 -14.85 -14.17 18.68
CA GLU A 104 -14.73 -12.77 19.08
C GLU A 104 -13.39 -12.16 18.65
N VAL A 105 -13.48 -11.02 17.95
CA VAL A 105 -12.33 -10.25 17.47
C VAL A 105 -12.50 -8.77 17.80
N GLY A 106 -11.42 -8.06 18.09
CA GLY A 106 -11.46 -6.62 18.41
C GLY A 106 -11.46 -5.70 17.19
N ALA A 107 -11.14 -6.25 16.02
CA ALA A 107 -11.14 -5.58 14.72
C ALA A 107 -11.14 -6.61 13.58
N GLY A 108 -11.58 -6.20 12.39
CA GLY A 108 -11.50 -6.97 11.15
C GLY A 108 -10.09 -7.45 10.83
N THR A 109 -9.05 -6.72 11.25
CA THR A 109 -7.65 -7.10 11.14
C THR A 109 -7.33 -8.45 11.78
N MET A 110 -7.99 -8.78 12.90
CA MET A 110 -7.77 -10.04 13.62
C MET A 110 -8.48 -11.24 12.97
N ASN A 111 -9.41 -11.01 12.05
CA ASN A 111 -10.03 -12.12 11.34
C ASN A 111 -8.94 -12.88 10.54
N PRO A 112 -8.94 -14.24 10.53
CA PRO A 112 -8.00 -15.02 9.73
C PRO A 112 -7.97 -14.63 8.23
N LEU A 113 -9.10 -14.13 7.70
CA LEU A 113 -9.24 -13.62 6.34
C LEU A 113 -8.43 -12.35 6.07
N THR A 114 -8.00 -11.63 7.11
CA THR A 114 -7.04 -10.53 7.02
C THR A 114 -5.68 -11.01 7.51
N PHE A 115 -5.52 -11.27 8.81
CA PHE A 115 -4.21 -11.50 9.41
C PHE A 115 -3.41 -12.60 8.70
N LEU A 116 -4.01 -13.78 8.45
CA LEU A 116 -3.29 -14.85 7.77
C LEU A 116 -3.06 -14.54 6.29
N ARG A 117 -4.02 -13.89 5.62
CA ARG A 117 -4.00 -13.68 4.16
C ARG A 117 -3.11 -12.53 3.70
N VAL A 118 -2.84 -11.54 4.56
CA VAL A 118 -1.87 -10.48 4.22
C VAL A 118 -0.44 -11.01 4.12
N MET A 119 -0.15 -12.19 4.70
CA MET A 119 1.17 -12.82 4.65
C MET A 119 1.41 -13.62 3.37
N GLY A 120 2.68 -13.74 2.99
CA GLY A 120 3.12 -14.47 1.79
C GLY A 120 2.83 -13.75 0.47
N PRO A 121 3.20 -14.33 -0.68
CA PRO A 121 3.12 -13.67 -1.98
C PRO A 121 1.73 -13.72 -2.64
N GLU A 122 0.82 -14.52 -2.10
CA GLU A 122 -0.51 -14.75 -2.70
C GLU A 122 -1.34 -13.46 -2.74
N PRO A 123 -1.93 -13.10 -3.90
CA PRO A 123 -2.85 -11.96 -3.98
C PRO A 123 -4.14 -12.26 -3.21
N TRP A 124 -4.72 -11.22 -2.63
CA TRP A 124 -5.92 -11.35 -1.80
C TRP A 124 -6.71 -10.04 -1.73
N ASN A 125 -7.86 -10.02 -2.39
CA ASN A 125 -8.84 -8.93 -2.30
C ASN A 125 -10.10 -9.45 -1.62
N VAL A 126 -10.43 -8.91 -0.45
CA VAL A 126 -11.58 -9.38 0.34
C VAL A 126 -12.32 -8.21 0.97
N ALA A 127 -13.64 -8.34 1.09
CA ALA A 127 -14.47 -7.41 1.84
C ALA A 127 -15.52 -8.16 2.68
N TYR A 128 -15.77 -7.70 3.91
CA TYR A 128 -16.73 -8.31 4.84
C TYR A 128 -17.14 -7.36 5.96
N ALA A 129 -18.33 -7.54 6.52
CA ALA A 129 -18.70 -6.90 7.77
C ALA A 129 -18.13 -7.70 8.94
N GLU A 130 -17.56 -7.04 9.95
CA GLU A 130 -16.99 -7.66 11.15
C GLU A 130 -17.56 -7.01 12.42
N PRO A 131 -18.44 -7.72 13.16
CA PRO A 131 -18.80 -7.33 14.51
C PRO A 131 -17.57 -7.38 15.43
N SER A 132 -17.05 -6.22 15.78
CA SER A 132 -15.82 -6.05 16.55
C SER A 132 -16.13 -5.77 18.02
N ILE A 133 -15.50 -6.53 18.92
CA ILE A 133 -15.78 -6.54 20.36
C ILE A 133 -14.59 -5.98 21.14
N ARG A 134 -14.85 -4.89 21.86
CA ARG A 134 -13.90 -4.12 22.68
C ARG A 134 -14.47 -3.95 24.09
N PRO A 135 -14.18 -4.89 25.02
CA PRO A 135 -14.71 -4.85 26.38
C PRO A 135 -14.46 -3.54 27.16
N ASP A 136 -13.35 -2.86 26.91
CA ASP A 136 -12.97 -1.57 27.50
C ASP A 136 -13.83 -0.38 27.01
N ASP A 137 -14.48 -0.53 25.85
CA ASP A 137 -15.40 0.44 25.28
C ASP A 137 -16.84 0.33 25.83
N SER A 138 -17.09 -0.58 26.77
CA SER A 138 -18.40 -0.76 27.44
C SER A 138 -18.93 0.52 28.10
N ARG A 139 -20.15 0.96 27.78
CA ARG A 139 -20.76 2.18 28.37
C ARG A 139 -22.24 2.03 28.75
N TYR A 140 -22.76 0.81 28.93
CA TYR A 140 -24.16 0.52 29.30
C TYR A 140 -25.21 1.14 28.35
N GLY A 141 -24.81 1.49 27.12
CA GLY A 141 -25.68 2.15 26.15
C GLY A 141 -25.99 3.63 26.45
N GLU A 142 -25.31 4.22 27.43
CA GLU A 142 -25.48 5.65 27.80
C GLU A 142 -24.62 6.58 26.93
N ASN A 143 -23.49 6.07 26.40
CA ASN A 143 -22.66 6.85 25.48
C ASN A 143 -23.22 6.78 24.05
N PRO A 144 -23.32 7.91 23.33
CA PRO A 144 -23.88 7.92 21.97
C PRO A 144 -22.98 7.26 20.91
N ASN A 145 -21.66 7.22 21.13
CA ASN A 145 -20.65 6.91 20.11
C ASN A 145 -19.67 5.79 20.50
N ARG A 146 -19.72 5.29 21.74
CA ARG A 146 -18.80 4.27 22.26
C ARG A 146 -19.60 3.06 22.76
N LEU A 147 -19.22 1.90 22.26
CA LEU A 147 -19.95 0.63 22.36
C LEU A 147 -18.96 -0.50 22.61
N GLN A 148 -19.31 -1.49 23.44
CA GLN A 148 -18.49 -2.70 23.55
C GLN A 148 -18.47 -3.51 22.25
N ARG A 149 -19.55 -3.43 21.46
CA ARG A 149 -19.62 -4.08 20.14
C ARG A 149 -20.08 -3.08 19.08
N HIS A 150 -19.27 -2.91 18.05
CA HIS A 150 -19.59 -2.11 16.87
C HIS A 150 -19.30 -2.93 15.60
N THR A 151 -19.76 -2.46 14.45
CA THR A 151 -19.64 -3.18 13.19
C THR A 151 -18.66 -2.47 12.28
N GLN A 152 -17.52 -3.10 12.07
CA GLN A 152 -16.58 -2.66 11.06
C GLN A 152 -17.04 -3.18 9.69
N PHE A 153 -16.81 -2.42 8.64
CA PHE A 153 -16.70 -3.01 7.31
C PHE A 153 -15.22 -3.10 6.97
N GLN A 154 -14.72 -4.30 6.74
CA GLN A 154 -13.32 -4.57 6.49
C GLN A 154 -13.09 -4.78 5.00
N VAL A 155 -12.04 -4.17 4.46
CA VAL A 155 -11.52 -4.44 3.13
C VAL A 155 -10.02 -4.67 3.22
N ILE A 156 -9.52 -5.65 2.48
CA ILE A 156 -8.10 -5.86 2.22
C ILE A 156 -7.89 -5.90 0.71
N LEU A 157 -6.92 -5.14 0.23
CA LEU A 157 -6.46 -5.14 -1.16
C LEU A 157 -4.99 -5.54 -1.18
N LYS A 158 -4.67 -6.67 -1.81
CA LYS A 158 -3.32 -7.22 -1.87
C LYS A 158 -3.05 -7.80 -3.26
N PRO A 159 -2.06 -7.27 -4.01
CA PRO A 159 -1.22 -6.11 -3.68
C PRO A 159 -1.98 -4.78 -3.64
N ASP A 160 -1.33 -3.69 -3.21
CA ASP A 160 -1.85 -2.32 -3.40
C ASP A 160 -2.21 -2.09 -4.88
N PRO A 161 -3.46 -1.69 -5.21
CA PRO A 161 -3.94 -1.57 -6.58
C PRO A 161 -3.45 -0.32 -7.31
N GLY A 162 -2.78 0.62 -6.64
CA GLY A 162 -2.31 1.86 -7.26
C GLY A 162 -3.26 3.06 -7.13
N ASN A 163 -4.53 2.81 -6.80
CA ASN A 163 -5.60 3.81 -6.71
C ASN A 163 -6.54 3.56 -5.51
N SER A 164 -6.01 3.01 -4.42
CA SER A 164 -6.76 2.53 -3.26
C SER A 164 -7.63 3.62 -2.61
N GLN A 165 -7.14 4.85 -2.52
CA GLN A 165 -7.92 5.99 -2.00
C GLN A 165 -9.08 6.39 -2.91
N ASP A 166 -8.92 6.31 -4.24
CA ASP A 166 -10.01 6.61 -5.18
C ASP A 166 -11.10 5.53 -5.10
N LEU A 167 -10.72 4.26 -4.90
CA LEU A 167 -11.66 3.18 -4.62
C LEU A 167 -12.42 3.42 -3.33
N PHE A 168 -11.76 3.93 -2.28
CA PHE A 168 -12.43 4.32 -1.05
C PHE A 168 -13.42 5.47 -1.27
N ILE A 169 -13.02 6.56 -1.92
CA ILE A 169 -13.91 7.73 -2.15
C ILE A 169 -15.15 7.32 -2.95
N ARG A 170 -14.98 6.50 -4.01
CA ARG A 170 -16.11 5.98 -4.79
C ARG A 170 -17.03 5.06 -3.98
N SER A 171 -16.51 4.36 -2.97
CA SER A 171 -17.33 3.56 -2.05
C SER A 171 -18.26 4.42 -1.20
N LEU A 172 -17.84 5.65 -0.84
CA LEU A 172 -18.69 6.61 -0.13
C LEU A 172 -19.83 7.07 -1.03
N THR A 173 -19.55 7.33 -2.32
CA THR A 173 -20.60 7.60 -3.31
C THR A 173 -21.56 6.43 -3.45
N ALA A 174 -21.07 5.19 -3.41
CA ALA A 174 -21.93 3.99 -3.44
C ALA A 174 -22.83 3.88 -2.20
N LEU A 175 -22.39 4.37 -1.04
CA LEU A 175 -23.24 4.51 0.15
C LEU A 175 -24.32 5.61 0.00
N GLY A 176 -24.18 6.50 -0.97
CA GLY A 176 -25.06 7.64 -1.20
C GLY A 176 -24.56 8.95 -0.58
N ILE A 177 -23.27 9.03 -0.25
CA ILE A 177 -22.61 10.25 0.23
C ILE A 177 -22.17 11.08 -0.99
N ASP A 178 -22.59 12.34 -1.06
CA ASP A 178 -22.04 13.28 -2.04
C ASP A 178 -20.73 13.86 -1.49
N VAL A 179 -19.61 13.33 -1.96
CA VAL A 179 -18.27 13.70 -1.50
C VAL A 179 -17.91 15.18 -1.75
N ASN A 180 -18.70 15.90 -2.55
CA ASN A 180 -18.51 17.34 -2.78
C ASN A 180 -19.24 18.21 -1.75
N GLU A 181 -20.20 17.64 -1.01
CA GLU A 181 -20.97 18.34 0.04
C GLU A 181 -20.37 18.14 1.44
N HIS A 182 -19.35 17.28 1.57
CA HIS A 182 -18.74 16.89 2.85
C HIS A 182 -17.24 17.20 2.87
N ASP A 183 -16.74 17.60 4.04
CA ASP A 183 -15.31 17.84 4.28
C ASP A 183 -14.62 16.52 4.64
N ILE A 184 -13.97 15.88 3.65
CA ILE A 184 -13.28 14.60 3.81
C ILE A 184 -11.77 14.82 3.91
N ARG A 185 -11.18 14.48 5.06
CA ARG A 185 -9.76 14.69 5.34
C ARG A 185 -9.03 13.39 5.64
N PHE A 186 -7.85 13.24 5.05
CA PHE A 186 -6.90 12.16 5.34
C PHE A 186 -5.89 12.67 6.36
N VAL A 187 -6.14 12.39 7.64
CA VAL A 187 -5.28 12.82 8.75
C VAL A 187 -4.26 11.73 9.01
N GLU A 188 -2.97 12.07 9.07
CA GLU A 188 -1.94 11.08 9.37
C GLU A 188 -2.24 10.36 10.68
N ASP A 189 -2.27 9.03 10.61
CA ASP A 189 -2.23 8.16 11.77
C ASP A 189 -1.51 6.85 11.42
N ASN A 190 -0.63 6.41 12.33
CA ASN A 190 0.14 5.19 12.14
C ASN A 190 -0.43 4.11 13.03
N TRP A 191 -0.74 2.97 12.43
CA TRP A 191 -1.39 1.88 13.14
C TRP A 191 -0.38 0.81 13.58
N GLU A 192 -0.48 0.36 14.83
CA GLU A 192 0.26 -0.78 15.36
C GLU A 192 -0.65 -1.67 16.22
N SER A 193 -0.54 -2.98 16.01
CA SER A 193 -1.06 -3.99 16.93
C SER A 193 0.11 -4.75 17.59
N PRO A 194 0.42 -4.43 18.86
CA PRO A 194 1.44 -5.12 19.64
C PRO A 194 1.20 -6.63 19.76
N VAL A 195 -0.06 -7.05 19.78
CA VAL A 195 -0.47 -8.46 19.94
C VAL A 195 -0.23 -9.24 18.67
N LEU A 196 -0.58 -8.68 17.52
CA LEU A 196 -0.40 -9.33 16.22
C LEU A 196 1.03 -9.19 15.68
N GLY A 197 1.86 -8.34 16.30
CA GLY A 197 3.16 -7.97 15.74
C GLY A 197 3.01 -7.34 14.36
N ALA A 198 1.93 -6.58 14.17
CA ALA A 198 1.54 -5.98 12.90
C ALA A 198 1.60 -4.46 13.02
N TRP A 199 2.05 -3.79 11.97
CA TRP A 199 2.09 -2.33 11.91
C TRP A 199 2.06 -1.85 10.46
N GLY A 200 1.62 -0.61 10.29
CA GLY A 200 1.53 0.06 8.99
C GLY A 200 1.44 1.57 9.14
N LEU A 201 1.60 2.25 8.01
CA LEU A 201 1.37 3.69 7.90
C LEU A 201 0.05 3.93 7.18
N GLY A 202 -0.62 5.03 7.50
CA GLY A 202 -1.80 5.42 6.74
C GLY A 202 -2.47 6.66 7.31
N TRP A 203 -3.79 6.61 7.40
CA TRP A 203 -4.62 7.74 7.78
C TRP A 203 -5.83 7.32 8.59
N GLU A 204 -6.21 8.18 9.51
CA GLU A 204 -7.60 8.33 9.94
C GLU A 204 -8.32 9.20 8.91
N ILE A 205 -9.47 8.75 8.45
CA ILE A 205 -10.31 9.50 7.52
C ILE A 205 -11.45 10.15 8.30
N TRP A 206 -11.50 11.47 8.25
CA TRP A 206 -12.48 12.30 8.92
C TRP A 206 -13.49 12.85 7.91
N MET A 207 -14.77 12.80 8.24
CA MET A 207 -15.87 13.40 7.47
C MET A 207 -16.65 14.32 8.40
N ASP A 208 -16.73 15.61 8.07
CA ASP A 208 -17.42 16.65 8.85
C ASP A 208 -17.02 16.67 10.34
N GLY A 209 -15.73 16.44 10.63
CA GLY A 209 -15.21 16.44 11.99
C GLY A 209 -15.45 15.15 12.78
N MET A 210 -15.84 14.05 12.13
CA MET A 210 -15.93 12.72 12.74
C MET A 210 -15.06 11.71 11.99
N GLU A 211 -14.23 10.97 12.71
CA GLU A 211 -13.45 9.85 12.19
C GLU A 211 -14.39 8.70 11.77
N ILE A 212 -14.40 8.38 10.47
CA ILE A 212 -15.29 7.37 9.88
C ILE A 212 -14.56 6.12 9.39
N THR A 213 -13.26 6.16 9.16
CA THR A 213 -12.50 5.04 8.56
C THR A 213 -11.03 5.09 8.95
N GLN A 214 -10.45 3.92 9.23
CA GLN A 214 -8.99 3.74 9.27
C GLN A 214 -8.50 3.21 7.94
N PHE A 215 -7.41 3.78 7.43
CA PHE A 215 -6.73 3.36 6.22
C PHE A 215 -5.29 2.98 6.57
N THR A 216 -4.79 1.82 6.17
CA THR A 216 -3.46 1.35 6.60
C THR A 216 -2.76 0.51 5.54
N TYR A 217 -1.52 0.87 5.21
CA TYR A 217 -0.61 0.04 4.42
C TYR A 217 0.24 -0.83 5.34
N PHE A 218 -0.09 -2.12 5.44
CA PHE A 218 0.65 -3.04 6.28
C PHE A 218 2.09 -3.21 5.81
N GLN A 219 3.04 -2.85 6.66
CA GLN A 219 4.46 -3.11 6.43
C GLN A 219 4.88 -4.45 7.03
N GLN A 220 4.19 -4.87 8.11
CA GLN A 220 4.47 -6.10 8.83
C GLN A 220 3.19 -6.70 9.39
N ALA A 221 3.11 -8.03 9.44
CA ALA A 221 2.13 -8.78 10.22
C ALA A 221 2.77 -10.05 10.79
N GLY A 222 2.40 -10.47 12.00
CA GLY A 222 2.99 -11.65 12.63
C GLY A 222 4.50 -11.52 12.87
N SER A 223 5.02 -10.29 13.00
CA SER A 223 6.46 -10.00 13.02
C SER A 223 7.22 -10.41 11.75
N LEU A 224 6.52 -10.54 10.62
CA LEU A 224 7.09 -10.80 9.30
C LEU A 224 6.86 -9.61 8.37
N PRO A 225 7.88 -9.14 7.64
CA PRO A 225 7.69 -8.10 6.62
C PRO A 225 6.77 -8.60 5.51
N LEU A 226 5.92 -7.73 4.99
CA LEU A 226 4.99 -8.09 3.92
C LEU A 226 5.56 -7.75 2.54
N LEU A 227 5.50 -8.72 1.65
CA LEU A 227 5.84 -8.60 0.23
C LEU A 227 4.90 -9.54 -0.54
N PRO A 228 3.88 -9.02 -1.27
CA PRO A 228 3.57 -7.60 -1.48
C PRO A 228 2.89 -6.94 -0.26
N ILE A 229 2.89 -5.61 -0.26
CA ILE A 229 2.16 -4.79 0.72
C ILE A 229 0.65 -4.93 0.52
N SER A 230 -0.08 -4.95 1.63
CA SER A 230 -1.55 -4.99 1.66
C SER A 230 -2.11 -3.65 2.13
N VAL A 231 -3.21 -3.22 1.54
CA VAL A 231 -3.98 -2.04 1.97
C VAL A 231 -5.18 -2.51 2.77
N GLU A 232 -5.33 -1.97 3.96
CA GLU A 232 -6.48 -2.16 4.83
C GLU A 232 -7.36 -0.92 4.82
N ILE A 233 -8.66 -1.11 4.64
CA ILE A 233 -9.67 -0.05 4.74
C ILE A 233 -10.76 -0.54 5.70
N THR A 234 -10.93 0.17 6.81
CA THR A 234 -11.77 -0.26 7.93
C THR A 234 -12.79 0.82 8.26
N TYR A 235 -14.03 0.62 7.82
CA TYR A 235 -15.12 1.58 8.00
C TYR A 235 -15.79 1.41 9.36
N GLY A 236 -16.07 2.51 10.06
CA GLY A 236 -16.95 2.54 11.24
C GLY A 236 -18.40 2.78 10.83
N LEU A 237 -19.17 1.70 10.61
CA LEU A 237 -20.51 1.81 10.02
C LEU A 237 -21.50 2.61 10.88
N GLU A 238 -21.47 2.44 12.20
CA GLU A 238 -22.34 3.19 13.10
C GLU A 238 -22.12 4.70 12.97
N ARG A 239 -20.85 5.15 12.95
CA ARG A 239 -20.50 6.57 12.82
C ARG A 239 -20.94 7.15 11.48
N ILE A 240 -20.64 6.45 10.38
CA ILE A 240 -21.05 6.85 9.03
C ILE A 240 -22.58 7.01 8.96
N LEU A 241 -23.33 6.05 9.50
CA LEU A 241 -24.79 6.06 9.42
C LEU A 241 -25.44 7.03 10.40
N MET A 242 -24.83 7.30 11.54
CA MET A 242 -25.27 8.38 12.42
C MET A 242 -25.25 9.73 11.69
N LEU A 243 -24.16 10.01 10.97
CA LEU A 243 -24.04 11.21 10.13
C LEU A 243 -25.09 11.22 9.01
N LEU A 244 -25.15 10.14 8.22
CA LEU A 244 -26.05 10.08 7.05
C LEU A 244 -27.54 10.14 7.41
N GLN A 245 -27.94 9.53 8.52
CA GLN A 245 -29.33 9.53 8.97
C GLN A 245 -29.65 10.75 9.86
N GLY A 246 -28.66 11.60 10.17
CA GLY A 246 -28.84 12.80 10.99
C GLY A 246 -29.24 12.48 12.44
N VAL A 247 -28.72 11.38 13.00
CA VAL A 247 -29.02 10.96 14.38
C VAL A 247 -27.81 11.13 15.30
N ASP A 248 -28.07 11.56 16.53
CA ASP A 248 -27.06 11.91 17.55
C ASP A 248 -26.63 10.73 18.43
N HIS A 249 -27.22 9.55 18.25
CA HIS A 249 -26.99 8.39 19.11
C HIS A 249 -27.16 7.10 18.34
N PHE A 250 -26.26 6.14 18.54
CA PHE A 250 -26.27 4.86 17.82
C PHE A 250 -27.63 4.13 17.86
N LYS A 251 -28.34 4.18 19.00
CA LYS A 251 -29.62 3.49 19.19
C LYS A 251 -30.74 3.98 18.26
N LYS A 252 -30.61 5.20 17.74
CA LYS A 252 -31.59 5.82 16.84
C LYS A 252 -31.34 5.49 15.36
N ILE A 253 -30.21 4.85 15.03
CA ILE A 253 -29.92 4.42 13.66
C ILE A 253 -31.04 3.48 13.19
N GLN A 254 -31.60 3.73 12.02
CA GLN A 254 -32.50 2.81 11.32
C GLN A 254 -31.67 1.63 10.78
N TYR A 255 -31.91 0.45 11.37
CA TYR A 255 -31.22 -0.78 10.99
C TYR A 255 -31.84 -1.38 9.73
N ALA A 256 -33.17 -1.52 9.74
CA ALA A 256 -34.01 -1.96 8.64
C ALA A 256 -35.33 -1.17 8.66
N ASP A 257 -36.20 -1.40 7.68
CA ASP A 257 -37.50 -0.72 7.65
C ASP A 257 -38.31 -1.03 8.92
N GLY A 258 -38.64 0.00 9.69
CA GLY A 258 -39.35 -0.10 10.97
C GLY A 258 -38.56 -0.70 12.15
N ILE A 259 -37.24 -0.88 12.03
CA ILE A 259 -36.39 -1.45 13.11
C ILE A 259 -35.18 -0.55 13.35
N THR A 260 -35.01 -0.09 14.58
CA THR A 260 -33.86 0.69 15.02
C THR A 260 -32.73 -0.22 15.54
N TYR A 261 -31.50 0.29 15.50
CA TYR A 261 -30.32 -0.37 16.07
C TYR A 261 -30.47 -0.56 17.59
N GLY A 262 -31.13 0.38 18.27
CA GLY A 262 -31.42 0.31 19.70
C GLY A 262 -32.32 -0.87 20.07
N GLU A 263 -33.38 -1.11 19.30
CA GLU A 263 -34.28 -2.25 19.51
C GLU A 263 -33.58 -3.61 19.37
N LEU A 264 -32.51 -3.68 18.56
CA LEU A 264 -31.74 -4.91 18.37
C LEU A 264 -30.59 -5.08 19.37
N PHE A 265 -29.89 -4.00 19.73
CA PHE A 265 -28.58 -4.10 20.37
C PHE A 265 -28.43 -3.32 21.69
N LEU A 266 -29.38 -2.48 22.09
CA LEU A 266 -29.22 -1.69 23.33
C LEU A 266 -29.14 -2.59 24.56
N GLU A 267 -29.97 -3.63 24.65
CA GLU A 267 -29.95 -4.54 25.79
C GLU A 267 -28.66 -5.37 25.82
N ASN A 268 -28.16 -5.79 24.65
CA ASN A 268 -26.88 -6.46 24.51
C ASN A 268 -25.72 -5.59 25.02
N GLU A 269 -25.68 -4.31 24.64
CA GLU A 269 -24.68 -3.36 25.16
C GLU A 269 -24.72 -3.25 26.69
N LYS A 270 -25.91 -3.22 27.30
CA LYS A 270 -26.08 -3.14 28.76
C LYS A 270 -25.60 -4.39 29.48
N GLU A 271 -26.08 -5.56 29.07
CA GLU A 271 -25.73 -6.82 29.72
C GLU A 271 -24.26 -7.16 29.54
N MET A 272 -23.70 -6.94 28.35
CA MET A 272 -22.29 -7.17 28.08
C MET A 272 -21.40 -6.15 28.80
N SER A 273 -21.82 -4.89 28.95
CA SER A 273 -21.11 -3.92 29.79
C SER A 273 -21.03 -4.40 31.24
N ALA A 274 -22.16 -4.83 31.83
CA ALA A 274 -22.18 -5.36 33.18
C ALA A 274 -21.29 -6.61 33.32
N TYR A 275 -21.32 -7.51 32.32
CA TYR A 275 -20.44 -8.67 32.30
C TYR A 275 -18.96 -8.26 32.29
N TYR A 276 -18.53 -7.46 31.32
CA TYR A 276 -17.13 -7.09 31.13
C TYR A 276 -16.56 -6.22 32.24
N LEU A 277 -17.37 -5.34 32.84
CA LEU A 277 -16.90 -4.39 33.83
C LEU A 277 -17.09 -4.86 35.27
N GLU A 278 -18.05 -5.75 35.55
CA GLU A 278 -18.41 -6.11 36.94
C GLU A 278 -18.36 -7.62 37.20
N HIS A 279 -18.96 -8.43 36.33
CA HIS A 279 -19.30 -9.82 36.68
C HIS A 279 -18.35 -10.89 36.15
N ALA A 280 -17.55 -10.60 35.12
CA ALA A 280 -16.65 -11.60 34.56
C ALA A 280 -15.65 -12.09 35.61
N SER A 281 -15.59 -13.43 35.79
CA SER A 281 -14.72 -14.07 36.77
C SER A 281 -13.27 -14.01 36.32
N VAL A 282 -12.46 -13.23 37.04
CA VAL A 282 -11.03 -13.07 36.77
C VAL A 282 -10.30 -14.42 36.81
N ASP A 283 -10.54 -15.25 37.83
CA ASP A 283 -9.90 -16.57 37.96
C ASP A 283 -10.21 -17.48 36.79
N HIS A 284 -11.48 -17.51 36.34
CA HIS A 284 -11.86 -18.31 35.17
C HIS A 284 -11.21 -17.78 33.88
N LEU A 285 -11.17 -16.47 33.69
CA LEU A 285 -10.57 -15.85 32.51
C LEU A 285 -9.06 -16.06 32.44
N GLN A 286 -8.36 -16.01 33.57
CA GLN A 286 -6.94 -16.37 33.63
C GLN A 286 -6.70 -17.83 33.21
N LYS A 287 -7.51 -18.76 33.73
CA LYS A 287 -7.45 -20.18 33.34
C LYS A 287 -7.77 -20.37 31.85
N HIS A 288 -8.79 -19.68 31.33
CA HIS A 288 -9.12 -19.70 29.90
C HIS A 288 -7.94 -19.22 29.06
N PHE A 289 -7.31 -18.10 29.43
CA PHE A 289 -6.11 -17.61 28.74
C PHE A 289 -5.03 -18.70 28.69
N GLU A 290 -4.74 -19.35 29.81
CA GLU A 290 -3.72 -20.40 29.89
C GLU A 290 -4.07 -21.63 29.05
N PHE A 291 -5.32 -22.09 29.10
CA PHE A 291 -5.77 -23.25 28.33
C PHE A 291 -5.75 -22.97 26.83
N PHE A 292 -6.22 -21.80 26.38
CA PHE A 292 -6.17 -21.43 24.98
C PHE A 292 -4.72 -21.27 24.48
N GLU A 293 -3.84 -20.68 25.29
CA GLU A 293 -2.41 -20.57 24.94
C GLU A 293 -1.75 -21.94 24.81
N GLN A 294 -2.02 -22.86 25.74
CA GLN A 294 -1.48 -24.22 25.73
C GLN A 294 -1.98 -25.00 24.50
N GLU A 295 -3.27 -24.90 24.20
CA GLU A 295 -3.87 -25.55 23.03
C GLU A 295 -3.30 -24.98 21.73
N ALA A 296 -3.13 -23.66 21.63
CA ALA A 296 -2.48 -23.02 20.48
C ALA A 296 -1.07 -23.58 20.23
N ARG A 297 -0.25 -23.73 21.29
CA ARG A 297 1.10 -24.31 21.19
C ARG A 297 1.07 -25.78 20.75
N SER A 298 0.14 -26.57 21.28
CA SER A 298 -0.06 -27.96 20.88
C SER A 298 -0.37 -28.05 19.39
N LEU A 299 -1.32 -27.24 18.90
CA LEU A 299 -1.72 -27.20 17.49
C LEU A 299 -0.60 -26.71 16.56
N ILE A 300 0.22 -25.75 16.99
CA ILE A 300 1.43 -25.32 16.26
C ILE A 300 2.40 -26.50 16.11
N SER A 301 2.61 -27.30 17.16
CA SER A 301 3.51 -28.47 17.13
C SER A 301 3.02 -29.56 16.16
N LEU A 302 1.70 -29.63 15.95
CA LEU A 302 1.06 -30.53 14.99
C LEU A 302 1.04 -29.98 13.56
N GLY A 303 1.51 -28.75 13.33
CA GLY A 303 1.52 -28.11 12.01
C GLY A 303 0.16 -27.53 11.58
N LEU A 304 -0.74 -27.24 12.51
CA LEU A 304 -2.09 -26.75 12.23
C LEU A 304 -2.23 -25.25 12.51
N ALA A 305 -1.83 -24.40 11.55
CA ALA A 305 -1.81 -22.94 11.72
C ALA A 305 -3.18 -22.30 11.99
N ILE A 306 -4.22 -22.69 11.24
CA ILE A 306 -5.56 -22.10 11.34
C ILE A 306 -6.17 -22.31 12.74
N PRO A 307 -6.33 -23.55 13.25
CA PRO A 307 -6.93 -23.73 14.56
C PRO A 307 -6.03 -23.21 15.69
N ALA A 308 -4.70 -23.18 15.52
CA ALA A 308 -3.82 -22.52 16.48
C ALA A 308 -4.08 -21.01 16.55
N TYR A 309 -4.33 -20.37 15.40
CA TYR A 309 -4.68 -18.96 15.34
C TYR A 309 -6.06 -18.67 15.96
N ASP A 310 -7.06 -19.54 15.76
CA ASP A 310 -8.36 -19.39 16.43
C ASP A 310 -8.22 -19.41 17.97
N GLN A 311 -7.32 -20.25 18.51
CA GLN A 311 -7.01 -20.25 19.95
C GLN A 311 -6.29 -18.97 20.40
N LEU A 312 -5.45 -18.38 19.56
CA LEU A 312 -4.87 -17.07 19.81
C LEU A 312 -5.95 -15.97 19.89
N LEU A 313 -6.96 -15.99 19.02
CA LEU A 313 -8.07 -15.04 19.08
C LEU A 313 -8.81 -15.11 20.41
N LYS A 314 -9.12 -16.33 20.88
CA LYS A 314 -9.72 -16.57 22.19
C LYS A 314 -8.84 -16.11 23.34
N THR A 315 -7.54 -16.35 23.23
CA THR A 315 -6.53 -15.86 24.19
C THR A 315 -6.55 -14.33 24.26
N SER A 316 -6.64 -13.65 23.11
CA SER A 316 -6.74 -12.19 23.03
C SER A 316 -8.05 -11.66 23.61
N HIS A 317 -9.18 -12.30 23.34
CA HIS A 317 -10.46 -11.88 23.90
C HIS A 317 -10.49 -12.05 25.42
N ALA A 318 -10.02 -13.19 25.94
CA ALA A 318 -9.90 -13.42 27.39
C ALA A 318 -9.02 -12.35 28.06
N PHE A 319 -7.90 -11.97 27.43
CA PHE A 319 -7.06 -10.86 27.88
C PHE A 319 -7.82 -9.53 27.89
N ASN A 320 -8.56 -9.19 26.84
CA ASN A 320 -9.30 -7.92 26.76
C ASN A 320 -10.34 -7.81 27.89
N ILE A 321 -10.99 -8.92 28.26
CA ILE A 321 -11.92 -8.92 29.40
C ILE A 321 -11.18 -8.73 30.73
N LEU A 322 -10.03 -9.40 30.93
CA LEU A 322 -9.19 -9.21 32.12
C LEU A 322 -8.74 -7.74 32.26
N ASP A 323 -8.35 -7.10 31.15
CA ASP A 323 -7.92 -5.70 31.12
C ASP A 323 -9.11 -4.77 31.45
N ALA A 324 -10.29 -5.01 30.87
CA ALA A 324 -11.51 -4.24 31.16
C ALA A 324 -11.99 -4.40 32.62
N ARG A 325 -11.78 -5.57 33.25
CA ARG A 325 -12.02 -5.77 34.69
C ARG A 325 -11.02 -5.03 35.59
N GLY A 326 -10.01 -4.36 35.02
CA GLY A 326 -8.98 -3.63 35.76
C GLY A 326 -7.99 -4.54 36.49
N PHE A 327 -7.94 -5.83 36.14
CA PHE A 327 -7.07 -6.80 36.80
C PHE A 327 -5.60 -6.68 36.35
N VAL A 328 -5.38 -6.34 35.09
CA VAL A 328 -4.06 -6.38 34.47
C VAL A 328 -3.26 -5.10 34.76
N GLY A 329 -2.22 -5.23 35.59
CA GLY A 329 -1.25 -4.14 35.81
C GLY A 329 -0.33 -3.90 34.61
N VAL A 330 0.39 -2.77 34.59
CA VAL A 330 1.26 -2.35 33.47
C VAL A 330 2.32 -3.42 33.12
N THR A 331 2.98 -4.00 34.12
CA THR A 331 4.00 -5.05 33.92
C THR A 331 3.39 -6.36 33.41
N GLU A 332 2.19 -6.70 33.88
CA GLU A 332 1.49 -7.91 33.49
C GLU A 332 0.96 -7.80 32.05
N ARG A 333 0.49 -6.61 31.65
CA ARG A 333 0.07 -6.30 30.28
C ARG A 333 1.19 -6.59 29.27
N ALA A 334 2.40 -6.12 29.56
CA ALA A 334 3.56 -6.40 28.71
C ALA A 334 3.86 -7.90 28.59
N ARG A 335 3.69 -8.68 29.68
CA ARG A 335 3.84 -10.14 29.68
C ARG A 335 2.79 -10.83 28.81
N TYR A 336 1.52 -10.45 28.94
CA TYR A 336 0.44 -10.97 28.10
C TYR A 336 0.67 -10.66 26.62
N PHE A 337 1.02 -9.43 26.28
CA PHE A 337 1.36 -9.04 24.91
C PHE A 337 2.54 -9.83 24.35
N GLY A 338 3.59 -10.04 25.14
CA GLY A 338 4.74 -10.86 24.71
C GLY A 338 4.35 -12.31 24.40
N ARG A 339 3.48 -12.92 25.23
CA ARG A 339 2.97 -14.28 25.02
C ARG A 339 2.13 -14.38 23.74
N MET A 340 1.16 -13.47 23.57
CA MET A 340 0.29 -13.47 22.38
C MET A 340 1.06 -13.13 21.10
N ARG A 341 2.00 -12.18 21.14
CA ARG A 341 2.88 -11.86 20.00
C ARG A 341 3.74 -13.05 19.58
N SER A 342 4.25 -13.80 20.56
CA SER A 342 5.00 -15.03 20.29
C SER A 342 4.13 -16.09 19.59
N LEU A 343 2.88 -16.26 20.02
CA LEU A 343 1.93 -17.15 19.35
C LEU A 343 1.59 -16.64 17.93
N ALA A 344 1.28 -15.34 17.78
CA ALA A 344 0.95 -14.73 16.49
C ALA A 344 2.07 -14.97 15.47
N ARG A 345 3.33 -14.75 15.88
CA ARG A 345 4.51 -15.01 15.05
C ARG A 345 4.65 -16.47 14.66
N GLN A 346 4.42 -17.41 15.57
CA GLN A 346 4.52 -18.84 15.27
C GLN A 346 3.41 -19.29 14.32
N CYS A 347 2.16 -18.84 14.55
CA CYS A 347 1.04 -19.10 13.63
C CYS A 347 1.33 -18.52 12.23
N ALA A 348 1.86 -17.31 12.16
CA ALA A 348 2.27 -16.63 10.93
C ALA A 348 3.33 -17.42 10.15
N GLN A 349 4.43 -17.80 10.81
CA GLN A 349 5.51 -18.59 10.20
C GLN A 349 5.00 -19.95 9.69
N LEU A 350 4.19 -20.63 10.51
CA LEU A 350 3.61 -21.92 10.12
C LEU A 350 2.64 -21.78 8.94
N TRP A 351 1.83 -20.72 8.93
CA TRP A 351 0.92 -20.42 7.84
C TRP A 351 1.69 -20.21 6.53
N VAL A 352 2.68 -19.31 6.51
CA VAL A 352 3.49 -19.04 5.31
C VAL A 352 4.15 -20.31 4.79
N LYS A 353 4.78 -21.10 5.67
CA LYS A 353 5.39 -22.39 5.31
C LYS A 353 4.37 -23.38 4.72
N THR A 354 3.15 -23.39 5.25
CA THR A 354 2.06 -24.25 4.74
C THR A 354 1.61 -23.79 3.36
N ARG A 355 1.54 -22.47 3.10
CA ARG A 355 1.16 -21.95 1.78
C ARG A 355 2.24 -22.20 0.74
N GLU A 356 3.51 -22.08 1.13
CA GLU A 356 4.66 -22.41 0.29
C GLU A 356 4.67 -23.90 -0.09
N SER A 357 4.43 -24.82 0.86
CA SER A 357 4.39 -26.27 0.56
C SER A 357 3.23 -26.67 -0.36
N LEU A 358 2.14 -25.89 -0.35
CA LEU A 358 1.02 -26.03 -1.29
C LEU A 358 1.27 -25.37 -2.65
N GLY A 359 2.44 -24.75 -2.85
CA GLY A 359 2.81 -24.08 -4.09
C GLY A 359 2.03 -22.80 -4.37
N HIS A 360 1.59 -22.06 -3.33
CA HIS A 360 0.83 -20.81 -3.44
C HIS A 360 -0.41 -20.93 -4.36
N PRO A 361 -1.47 -21.63 -3.94
CA PRO A 361 -2.59 -21.97 -4.83
C PRO A 361 -3.41 -20.78 -5.33
N LEU A 362 -3.29 -19.58 -4.74
CA LEU A 362 -3.86 -18.34 -5.28
C LEU A 362 -2.93 -17.61 -6.25
N GLY A 363 -1.78 -18.20 -6.58
CA GLY A 363 -0.73 -17.61 -7.41
C GLY A 363 0.27 -16.78 -6.60
N ILE A 364 1.24 -16.21 -7.31
CA ILE A 364 2.27 -15.33 -6.75
C ILE A 364 2.05 -13.97 -7.37
N SER A 365 1.89 -12.94 -6.53
CA SER A 365 1.88 -11.56 -7.02
C SER A 365 3.29 -11.24 -7.50
N SER A 366 3.46 -10.90 -8.77
CA SER A 366 4.73 -10.42 -9.29
C SER A 366 5.06 -9.08 -8.65
N GLU A 367 6.33 -8.86 -8.30
CA GLU A 367 6.80 -7.51 -8.00
C GLU A 367 6.57 -6.58 -9.19
N PRO A 368 6.39 -5.27 -8.97
CA PRO A 368 6.27 -4.32 -10.05
C PRO A 368 7.53 -4.43 -10.91
N ASN A 369 7.37 -4.68 -12.21
CA ASN A 369 8.49 -4.63 -13.14
C ASN A 369 9.20 -3.29 -12.94
N SER A 370 10.50 -3.31 -12.68
CA SER A 370 11.34 -2.14 -12.79
C SER A 370 11.31 -1.69 -14.24
N PHE A 371 10.41 -0.76 -14.56
CA PHE A 371 10.35 -0.16 -15.88
C PHE A 371 11.68 0.56 -16.09
N VAL A 372 12.46 0.08 -17.05
CA VAL A 372 13.60 0.82 -17.56
C VAL A 372 13.05 1.81 -18.57
N CYS A 373 13.39 3.09 -18.43
CA CYS A 373 13.03 4.09 -19.42
C CYS A 373 13.55 3.63 -20.80
N PRO A 374 12.68 3.44 -21.82
CA PRO A 374 13.15 2.97 -23.11
C PRO A 374 14.09 4.00 -23.75
N GLU A 375 15.27 3.58 -24.20
CA GLU A 375 16.27 4.47 -24.83
C GLU A 375 15.69 5.28 -26.00
N GLU A 376 14.68 4.74 -26.68
CA GLU A 376 13.98 5.38 -27.79
C GLU A 376 13.24 6.65 -27.35
N VAL A 377 12.63 6.65 -26.16
CA VAL A 377 11.92 7.81 -25.60
C VAL A 377 12.91 8.92 -25.31
N THR A 378 14.07 8.59 -24.73
CA THR A 378 15.15 9.55 -24.47
C THR A 378 15.72 10.12 -25.77
N LYS A 379 15.98 9.29 -26.79
CA LYS A 379 16.50 9.75 -28.10
C LYS A 379 15.52 10.67 -28.85
N ILE A 380 14.21 10.43 -28.73
CA ILE A 380 13.19 11.31 -29.32
C ILE A 380 13.14 12.64 -28.57
N ALA A 381 13.27 12.61 -27.25
CA ALA A 381 13.25 13.81 -26.41
C ALA A 381 14.48 14.69 -26.66
N THR A 382 15.68 14.11 -26.78
CA THR A 382 16.92 14.87 -27.05
C THR A 382 16.86 15.64 -28.38
N GLY A 383 16.19 15.12 -29.41
CA GLY A 383 16.02 15.80 -30.69
C GLY A 383 15.09 17.02 -30.66
N LYS A 384 14.36 17.26 -29.56
CA LYS A 384 13.40 18.37 -29.41
C LYS A 384 13.88 19.46 -28.45
N VAL A 385 15.05 19.29 -27.83
CA VAL A 385 15.57 20.24 -26.82
C VAL A 385 15.96 21.56 -27.49
N SER A 386 15.37 22.65 -27.02
CA SER A 386 15.74 24.02 -27.43
C SER A 386 17.13 24.39 -26.93
N GLU A 387 17.88 25.21 -27.67
CA GLU A 387 19.20 25.66 -27.21
C GLU A 387 19.10 26.74 -26.12
N ASP A 388 18.04 27.55 -26.14
CA ASP A 388 17.82 28.62 -25.17
C ASP A 388 17.65 28.10 -23.74
N PRO A 389 18.08 28.85 -22.71
CA PRO A 389 17.78 28.52 -21.32
C PRO A 389 16.28 28.57 -21.05
N ARG A 390 15.73 27.50 -20.46
CA ARG A 390 14.30 27.33 -20.21
C ARG A 390 14.03 26.88 -18.78
N VAL A 391 12.79 26.98 -18.34
CA VAL A 391 12.40 26.52 -17.00
C VAL A 391 12.42 25.00 -16.97
N PHE A 392 12.95 24.42 -15.90
CA PHE A 392 12.77 23.00 -15.60
C PHE A 392 11.83 22.86 -14.40
N VAL A 393 10.86 21.96 -14.50
CA VAL A 393 9.95 21.59 -13.41
C VAL A 393 10.03 20.09 -13.15
N LEU A 394 10.12 19.72 -11.89
CA LEU A 394 9.95 18.38 -11.37
C LEU A 394 8.82 18.41 -10.35
N GLU A 395 7.79 17.59 -10.55
CA GLU A 395 6.74 17.31 -9.59
C GLU A 395 6.74 15.82 -9.26
N ILE A 396 6.80 15.52 -7.96
CA ILE A 396 6.63 14.18 -7.40
C ILE A 396 5.27 14.15 -6.73
N GLY A 397 4.33 13.45 -7.34
CA GLY A 397 2.98 13.30 -6.86
C GLY A 397 2.81 12.11 -5.95
N THR A 398 2.20 12.32 -4.79
CA THR A 398 2.03 11.31 -3.74
C THR A 398 0.58 11.21 -3.27
N GLU A 399 0.28 10.18 -2.49
CA GLU A 399 -0.83 10.24 -1.54
C GLU A 399 -0.51 11.23 -0.40
N GLU A 400 -1.50 11.58 0.40
CA GLU A 400 -1.48 12.68 1.37
C GLU A 400 -0.38 12.49 2.42
N MET A 401 0.72 13.23 2.26
CA MET A 401 1.86 13.26 3.16
C MET A 401 1.58 14.07 4.43
N PRO A 402 2.25 13.73 5.53
CA PRO A 402 2.26 14.55 6.73
C PRO A 402 2.77 15.97 6.46
N PRO A 403 2.19 17.00 7.09
CA PRO A 403 2.63 18.39 6.92
C PRO A 403 4.13 18.61 7.17
N HIS A 404 4.68 17.95 8.19
CA HIS A 404 6.10 18.06 8.54
C HIS A 404 7.01 17.42 7.49
N ASP A 405 6.59 16.30 6.91
CA ASP A 405 7.30 15.61 5.83
C ASP A 405 7.29 16.45 4.55
N VAL A 406 6.18 17.11 4.22
CA VAL A 406 6.09 18.01 3.05
C VAL A 406 7.14 19.13 3.13
N ILE A 407 7.23 19.81 4.28
CA ILE A 407 8.18 20.91 4.50
C ILE A 407 9.62 20.40 4.39
N SER A 408 9.93 19.34 5.14
CA SER A 408 11.27 18.74 5.17
C SER A 408 11.71 18.24 3.79
N ALA A 409 10.84 17.49 3.10
CA ALA A 409 11.15 16.94 1.79
C ALA A 409 11.29 18.01 0.71
N SER A 410 10.48 19.08 0.76
CA SER A 410 10.62 20.21 -0.17
C SER A 410 11.99 20.90 -0.04
N GLN A 411 12.47 21.10 1.20
CA GLN A 411 13.79 21.69 1.45
C GLN A 411 14.94 20.74 1.07
N GLN A 412 14.81 19.45 1.39
CA GLN A 412 15.77 18.43 0.96
C GLN A 412 15.86 18.37 -0.56
N LEU A 413 14.71 18.34 -1.25
CA LEU A 413 14.65 18.27 -2.71
C LEU A 413 15.26 19.51 -3.37
N LYS A 414 15.00 20.72 -2.85
CA LYS A 414 15.71 21.95 -3.29
C LYS A 414 17.21 21.77 -3.22
N THR A 415 17.72 21.36 -2.06
CA THR A 415 19.16 21.22 -1.79
C THR A 415 19.79 20.17 -2.70
N LEU A 416 19.15 19.01 -2.84
CA LEU A 416 19.61 17.89 -3.65
C LEU A 416 19.67 18.25 -5.14
N ILE A 417 18.65 18.94 -5.66
CA ILE A 417 18.63 19.40 -7.05
C ILE A 417 19.68 20.48 -7.31
N THR A 418 19.87 21.45 -6.41
CA THR A 418 20.94 22.44 -6.56
C THR A 418 22.32 21.75 -6.61
N GLN A 419 22.59 20.82 -5.68
CA GLN A 419 23.84 20.06 -5.66
C GLN A 419 24.04 19.21 -6.92
N LEU A 420 22.98 18.61 -7.45
CA LEU A 420 23.00 17.87 -8.71
C LEU A 420 23.47 18.78 -9.86
N LEU A 421 22.82 19.94 -10.04
CA LEU A 421 23.09 20.84 -11.15
C LEU A 421 24.51 21.42 -11.07
N GLU A 422 24.97 21.79 -9.87
CA GLU A 422 26.33 22.25 -9.62
C GLU A 422 27.37 21.16 -9.94
N LYS A 423 27.16 19.93 -9.42
CA LYS A 423 28.03 18.78 -9.69
C LYS A 423 28.15 18.50 -11.18
N GLN A 424 27.04 18.62 -11.91
CA GLN A 424 26.97 18.37 -13.35
C GLN A 424 27.30 19.61 -14.19
N ARG A 425 27.74 20.71 -13.59
CA ARG A 425 28.13 21.96 -14.28
C ARG A 425 27.04 22.47 -15.23
N LEU A 426 25.78 22.32 -14.84
CA LEU A 426 24.65 22.89 -15.58
C LEU A 426 24.41 24.31 -15.08
N VAL A 427 24.49 25.29 -15.98
CA VAL A 427 24.15 26.67 -15.62
C VAL A 427 22.65 26.78 -15.42
N HIS A 428 22.25 27.36 -14.30
CA HIS A 428 20.86 27.59 -13.95
C HIS A 428 20.70 28.91 -13.20
N GLY A 429 19.47 29.44 -13.23
CA GLY A 429 19.02 30.54 -12.40
C GLY A 429 18.56 30.06 -11.03
N GLU A 430 17.53 30.70 -10.49
CA GLU A 430 17.01 30.38 -9.17
C GLU A 430 16.37 28.99 -9.10
N VAL A 431 16.61 28.28 -7.98
CA VAL A 431 15.97 27.00 -7.65
C VAL A 431 14.93 27.24 -6.55
N LEU A 432 13.67 27.04 -6.91
CA LEU A 432 12.52 27.20 -6.04
C LEU A 432 11.92 25.83 -5.74
N ALA A 433 11.46 25.63 -4.51
CA ALA A 433 10.80 24.39 -4.11
C ALA A 433 9.59 24.71 -3.25
N CYS A 434 8.54 23.93 -3.45
CA CYS A 434 7.27 24.05 -2.76
C CYS A 434 6.63 22.66 -2.66
N GLY A 435 5.66 22.51 -1.77
CA GLY A 435 4.96 21.25 -1.62
C GLY A 435 3.57 21.45 -1.03
N THR A 436 2.66 20.57 -1.44
CA THR A 436 1.36 20.37 -0.80
C THR A 436 1.30 18.93 -0.27
N PRO A 437 0.29 18.54 0.53
CA PRO A 437 0.19 17.16 1.02
C PRO A 437 0.32 16.09 -0.07
N ARG A 438 -0.07 16.38 -1.31
CA ARG A 438 -0.02 15.40 -2.41
C ARG A 438 1.09 15.64 -3.43
N ARG A 439 1.96 16.64 -3.25
CA ARG A 439 2.98 16.98 -4.25
C ARG A 439 4.22 17.63 -3.64
N LEU A 440 5.38 17.26 -4.16
CA LEU A 440 6.64 17.99 -3.98
C LEU A 440 7.07 18.54 -5.34
N VAL A 441 7.38 19.82 -5.41
CA VAL A 441 7.69 20.50 -6.66
C VAL A 441 9.01 21.24 -6.55
N VAL A 442 9.85 21.13 -7.58
CA VAL A 442 11.01 21.99 -7.80
C VAL A 442 10.90 22.66 -9.15
N LEU A 443 11.16 23.97 -9.16
CA LEU A 443 11.24 24.83 -10.33
C LEU A 443 12.66 25.40 -10.42
N VAL A 444 13.31 25.18 -11.54
CA VAL A 444 14.65 25.71 -11.85
C VAL A 444 14.51 26.72 -12.98
N GLN A 445 14.76 27.98 -12.67
CA GLN A 445 14.69 29.06 -13.67
C GLN A 445 15.90 29.02 -14.59
N GLY A 446 15.70 29.35 -15.88
CA GLY A 446 16.80 29.54 -16.84
C GLY A 446 17.83 28.40 -16.90
N LEU A 447 17.38 27.15 -16.85
CA LEU A 447 18.26 25.98 -16.98
C LEU A 447 18.76 25.88 -18.42
N CYS A 448 20.09 25.92 -18.59
CA CYS A 448 20.74 25.72 -19.89
C CYS A 448 20.55 24.30 -20.42
N SER A 449 20.52 24.17 -21.75
CA SER A 449 20.31 22.90 -22.46
C SER A 449 21.50 21.94 -22.43
N LYS A 450 22.70 22.45 -22.12
CA LYS A 450 23.97 21.72 -22.18
C LYS A 450 24.84 22.03 -20.96
N GLN A 451 25.68 21.08 -20.57
CA GLN A 451 26.72 21.30 -19.56
C GLN A 451 27.75 22.33 -20.04
N VAL A 452 28.36 23.04 -19.10
CA VAL A 452 29.53 23.87 -19.41
C VAL A 452 30.68 22.95 -19.82
N GLU A 453 31.32 23.30 -20.93
CA GLU A 453 32.54 22.63 -21.40
C GLU A 453 33.62 22.67 -20.32
N ASN A 454 34.25 21.52 -20.08
CA ASN A 454 35.33 21.40 -19.12
C ASN A 454 36.53 20.71 -19.75
N GLU A 455 37.70 21.28 -19.52
CA GLU A 455 38.97 20.71 -19.95
C GLU A 455 39.63 20.03 -18.74
N VAL A 456 39.84 18.72 -18.83
CA VAL A 456 40.49 17.96 -17.76
C VAL A 456 41.91 17.63 -18.16
N GLU A 457 42.85 17.95 -17.27
CA GLU A 457 44.24 17.49 -17.40
C GLU A 457 44.32 16.00 -17.06
N VAL A 458 44.52 15.16 -18.08
CA VAL A 458 44.67 13.71 -17.91
C VAL A 458 46.15 13.35 -17.85
N ARG A 459 46.57 12.70 -16.76
CA ARG A 459 47.93 12.19 -16.59
C ARG A 459 48.16 10.92 -17.41
N GLY A 460 49.23 10.94 -18.19
CA GLY A 460 49.71 9.83 -19.00
C GLY A 460 50.96 9.14 -18.43
N PRO A 461 51.68 8.37 -19.25
CA PRO A 461 52.89 7.67 -18.82
C PRO A 461 54.04 8.62 -18.42
N PRO A 462 55.05 8.15 -17.65
CA PRO A 462 56.26 8.92 -17.39
C PRO A 462 56.95 9.34 -18.70
N VAL A 463 57.56 10.53 -18.74
CA VAL A 463 58.27 11.06 -19.92
C VAL A 463 59.33 10.08 -20.43
N ALA A 464 60.05 9.41 -19.52
CA ALA A 464 61.05 8.38 -19.85
C ALA A 464 60.48 7.15 -20.58
N LYS A 465 59.17 6.92 -20.51
CA LYS A 465 58.46 5.86 -21.26
C LYS A 465 57.66 6.41 -22.44
N ALA A 466 57.35 7.71 -22.44
CA ALA A 466 56.55 8.37 -23.45
C ALA A 466 57.39 8.78 -24.68
N PHE A 467 58.68 9.10 -24.50
CA PHE A 467 59.60 9.48 -25.56
C PHE A 467 60.84 8.59 -25.56
N ASP A 468 61.39 8.30 -26.74
CA ASP A 468 62.67 7.60 -26.88
C ASP A 468 63.87 8.56 -26.74
N LEU A 469 65.09 8.00 -26.86
CA LEU A 469 66.36 8.75 -26.74
C LEU A 469 66.55 9.80 -27.85
N GLU A 470 65.78 9.71 -28.94
CA GLU A 470 65.80 10.63 -30.09
C GLU A 470 64.69 11.68 -30.01
N GLY A 471 63.83 11.60 -28.99
CA GLY A 471 62.73 12.54 -28.76
C GLY A 471 61.42 12.18 -29.49
N ASN A 472 61.32 11.00 -30.11
CA ASN A 472 60.12 10.56 -30.81
C ASN A 472 59.11 9.90 -29.84
N PRO A 473 57.79 10.06 -30.06
CA PRO A 473 56.76 9.44 -29.23
C PRO A 473 56.79 7.91 -29.34
N THR A 474 56.87 7.21 -28.22
CA THR A 474 56.84 5.74 -28.19
C THR A 474 55.40 5.21 -28.39
N LYS A 475 55.25 3.89 -28.61
CA LYS A 475 53.93 3.24 -28.64
C LYS A 475 53.06 3.54 -27.41
N ALA A 476 53.66 3.82 -26.26
CA ALA A 476 52.93 4.18 -25.05
C ALA A 476 52.33 5.59 -25.11
N ALA A 477 53.07 6.56 -25.67
CA ALA A 477 52.53 7.89 -25.94
C ALA A 477 51.49 7.87 -27.08
N GLU A 478 51.72 7.08 -28.13
CA GLU A 478 50.76 6.93 -29.23
C GLU A 478 49.44 6.28 -28.77
N GLY A 479 49.52 5.24 -27.93
CA GLY A 479 48.34 4.61 -27.34
C GLY A 479 47.57 5.55 -26.41
N PHE A 480 48.30 6.40 -25.67
CA PHE A 480 47.70 7.43 -24.82
C PHE A 480 46.96 8.50 -25.64
N CYS A 481 47.57 9.03 -26.71
CA CYS A 481 46.92 9.98 -27.63
C CYS A 481 45.70 9.36 -28.35
N ARG A 482 45.81 8.10 -28.81
CA ARG A 482 44.69 7.39 -29.47
C ARG A 482 43.50 7.17 -28.55
N LYS A 483 43.73 6.92 -27.25
CA LYS A 483 42.66 6.73 -26.27
C LYS A 483 41.75 7.95 -26.13
N TYR A 484 42.32 9.15 -26.29
CA TYR A 484 41.61 10.42 -26.15
C TYR A 484 41.38 11.14 -27.49
N SER A 485 41.63 10.47 -28.62
CA SER A 485 41.47 11.01 -29.98
C SER A 485 42.19 12.35 -30.23
N MET A 486 43.34 12.56 -29.57
CA MET A 486 44.10 13.82 -29.59
C MET A 486 45.40 13.68 -30.40
N SER A 487 45.91 14.80 -30.93
CA SER A 487 47.18 14.82 -31.67
C SER A 487 48.37 14.60 -30.74
N LYS A 488 49.48 14.10 -31.31
CA LYS A 488 50.75 13.90 -30.60
C LYS A 488 51.37 15.21 -30.11
N ASP A 489 51.05 16.32 -30.80
CA ASP A 489 51.58 17.65 -30.50
C ASP A 489 50.86 18.34 -29.33
N SER A 490 49.71 17.79 -28.91
CA SER A 490 48.91 18.31 -27.79
C SER A 490 49.43 17.87 -26.42
N ILE A 491 50.49 17.05 -26.39
CA ILE A 491 51.10 16.55 -25.16
C ILE A 491 52.01 17.62 -24.56
N TYR A 492 51.83 17.92 -23.28
CA TYR A 492 52.77 18.71 -22.50
C TYR A 492 53.32 17.92 -21.30
N LYS A 493 54.47 18.33 -20.79
CA LYS A 493 55.17 17.66 -19.69
C LYS A 493 54.95 18.42 -18.40
N LYS A 494 54.70 17.70 -17.30
CA LYS A 494 54.54 18.28 -15.96
C LYS A 494 55.20 17.37 -14.94
N THR A 495 55.96 17.97 -14.03
CA THR A 495 56.67 17.26 -12.97
C THR A 495 55.73 17.04 -11.80
N ASP A 496 55.46 15.78 -11.46
CA ASP A 496 54.61 15.39 -10.34
C ASP A 496 55.46 14.58 -9.33
N GLY A 497 55.89 15.25 -8.26
CA GLY A 497 56.85 14.72 -7.29
C GLY A 497 58.28 14.61 -7.84
N LYS A 498 58.82 13.38 -7.93
CA LYS A 498 60.19 13.09 -8.43
C LYS A 498 60.23 12.61 -9.88
N THR A 499 59.09 12.55 -10.57
CA THR A 499 58.99 11.95 -11.91
C THR A 499 58.19 12.86 -12.83
N GLU A 500 58.69 13.05 -14.05
CA GLU A 500 58.03 13.84 -15.08
C GLU A 500 57.03 12.96 -15.84
N TYR A 501 55.79 13.41 -15.98
CA TYR A 501 54.73 12.72 -16.71
C TYR A 501 54.26 13.54 -17.90
N VAL A 502 53.74 12.86 -18.92
CA VAL A 502 53.01 13.54 -20.01
C VAL A 502 51.56 13.76 -19.62
N TYR A 503 51.00 14.91 -20.01
CA TYR A 503 49.61 15.28 -19.78
C TYR A 503 48.94 15.67 -21.09
N LEU A 504 47.63 15.50 -21.15
CA LEU A 504 46.75 15.99 -22.22
C LEU A 504 45.63 16.81 -21.58
N LEU A 505 45.27 17.93 -22.20
CA LEU A 505 44.02 18.64 -21.92
C LEU A 505 42.91 18.01 -22.75
N VAL A 506 42.07 17.20 -22.12
CA VAL A 506 40.97 16.51 -22.80
C VAL A 506 39.69 17.29 -22.54
N GLN A 507 39.01 17.71 -23.60
CA GLN A 507 37.65 18.23 -23.51
C GLN A 507 36.70 17.07 -23.16
N GLU A 508 36.04 17.16 -22.01
CA GLU A 508 35.00 16.19 -21.65
C GLU A 508 33.80 16.33 -22.60
N SER A 509 33.18 15.20 -22.95
CA SER A 509 31.98 15.24 -23.80
C SER A 509 30.85 15.95 -23.08
N VAL A 510 30.33 17.02 -23.68
CA VAL A 510 29.18 17.76 -23.16
C VAL A 510 27.92 16.91 -23.31
N LYS A 511 27.24 16.62 -22.19
CA LYS A 511 25.91 16.00 -22.22
C LYS A 511 24.82 17.07 -22.26
N LEU A 512 23.66 16.69 -22.80
CA LEU A 512 22.45 17.52 -22.69
C LEU A 512 21.94 17.50 -21.25
N ALA A 513 21.39 18.62 -20.79
CA ALA A 513 20.74 18.72 -19.47
C ALA A 513 19.65 17.64 -19.31
N LEU A 514 18.89 17.39 -20.37
CA LEU A 514 17.87 16.34 -20.39
C LEU A 514 18.44 14.94 -20.12
N GLU A 515 19.60 14.60 -20.69
CA GLU A 515 20.25 13.29 -20.49
C GLU A 515 20.76 13.16 -19.05
N VAL A 516 21.41 14.21 -18.55
CA VAL A 516 21.91 14.27 -17.17
C VAL A 516 20.76 14.12 -16.17
N LEU A 517 19.69 14.87 -16.36
CA LEU A 517 18.51 14.81 -15.49
C LEU A 517 17.83 13.44 -15.56
N ALA A 518 17.68 12.86 -16.75
CA ALA A 518 17.08 11.53 -16.90
C ALA A 518 17.91 10.43 -16.20
N GLU A 519 19.24 10.56 -16.18
CA GLU A 519 20.16 9.62 -15.54
C GLU A 519 20.18 9.78 -14.00
N ASP A 520 20.31 11.01 -13.51
CA ASP A 520 20.63 11.25 -12.09
C ASP A 520 19.41 11.57 -11.20
N LEU A 521 18.26 11.96 -11.76
CA LEU A 521 17.07 12.29 -10.95
C LEU A 521 16.57 11.11 -10.10
N PRO A 522 16.49 9.86 -10.59
CA PRO A 522 16.03 8.74 -9.77
C PRO A 522 16.89 8.54 -8.50
N GLU A 523 18.22 8.63 -8.63
CA GLU A 523 19.13 8.54 -7.50
C GLU A 523 18.94 9.73 -6.56
N THR A 524 18.80 10.94 -7.11
CA THR A 524 18.61 12.16 -6.33
C THR A 524 17.33 12.11 -5.50
N ILE A 525 16.22 11.68 -6.08
CA ILE A 525 14.93 11.54 -5.39
C ILE A 525 15.01 10.46 -4.30
N SER A 526 15.74 9.36 -4.54
CA SER A 526 15.89 8.27 -3.55
C SER A 526 16.63 8.68 -2.27
N ARG A 527 17.35 9.81 -2.30
CA ARG A 527 18.11 10.33 -1.15
C ARG A 527 17.25 11.16 -0.20
N ILE A 528 15.99 11.46 -0.54
CA ILE A 528 15.07 12.13 0.38
C ILE A 528 14.82 11.22 1.56
N SER A 529 15.07 11.75 2.76
CA SER A 529 14.95 11.00 4.01
C SER A 529 13.72 11.44 4.81
N PHE A 530 13.06 10.46 5.43
CA PHE A 530 11.86 10.66 6.24
C PHE A 530 12.01 9.97 7.61
N PRO A 531 11.38 10.49 8.68
CA PRO A 531 11.39 9.84 9.99
C PRO A 531 10.75 8.45 9.97
N LYS A 532 9.67 8.31 9.18
CA LYS A 532 9.02 7.04 8.88
C LYS A 532 8.87 6.92 7.37
N SER A 533 9.11 5.72 6.87
CA SER A 533 8.92 5.40 5.46
C SER A 533 8.17 4.09 5.34
N MET A 534 7.48 3.95 4.23
CA MET A 534 6.73 2.76 3.87
C MET A 534 7.12 2.29 2.47
N ARG A 535 6.89 1.01 2.24
CA ARG A 535 6.78 0.43 0.91
C ARG A 535 5.32 0.42 0.50
N TRP A 536 5.11 0.47 -0.80
CA TRP A 536 3.85 0.15 -1.45
C TRP A 536 4.15 -0.88 -2.55
N SER A 537 3.38 -0.92 -3.62
CA SER A 537 3.73 -1.68 -4.84
C SER A 537 5.00 -1.11 -5.53
N SER A 538 6.11 -0.99 -4.79
CA SER A 538 7.44 -0.49 -5.19
C SER A 538 8.48 -0.89 -4.14
N GLU A 539 9.73 -1.12 -4.56
CA GLU A 539 10.87 -1.35 -3.65
C GLU A 539 11.36 -0.06 -2.97
N VAL A 540 10.96 1.10 -3.48
CA VAL A 540 11.34 2.42 -2.96
C VAL A 540 10.69 2.65 -1.59
N LEU A 541 11.46 3.25 -0.69
CA LEU A 541 10.96 3.75 0.59
C LEU A 541 10.64 5.24 0.45
N PHE A 542 9.44 5.63 0.85
CA PHE A 542 9.00 7.03 0.84
C PHE A 542 8.01 7.28 2.00
N SER A 543 7.71 8.54 2.31
CA SER A 543 6.72 8.85 3.36
C SER A 543 5.34 8.30 3.02
N ARG A 544 4.90 8.44 1.77
CA ARG A 544 3.63 7.93 1.23
C ARG A 544 3.81 7.44 -0.21
N PRO A 545 2.89 6.60 -0.75
CA PRO A 545 3.00 6.09 -2.11
C PRO A 545 3.14 7.21 -3.14
N VAL A 546 4.16 7.13 -3.99
CA VAL A 546 4.28 7.98 -5.19
C VAL A 546 3.30 7.44 -6.24
N ARG A 547 2.53 8.33 -6.86
CA ARG A 547 1.45 7.99 -7.81
C ARG A 547 1.67 8.60 -9.20
N TRP A 548 2.35 9.73 -9.31
CA TRP A 548 2.75 10.28 -10.62
C TRP A 548 4.05 11.07 -10.51
N ILE A 549 4.71 11.27 -11.66
CA ILE A 549 5.88 12.11 -11.79
C ILE A 549 5.71 12.96 -13.04
N LEU A 550 5.85 14.27 -12.89
CA LEU A 550 5.89 15.21 -14.00
C LEU A 550 7.29 15.82 -14.05
N ALA A 551 7.93 15.79 -15.22
CA ALA A 551 9.25 16.36 -15.40
C ALA A 551 9.36 16.99 -16.79
N LEU A 552 9.49 18.32 -16.85
CA LEU A 552 9.54 19.09 -18.09
C LEU A 552 10.72 20.06 -18.07
N HIS A 553 11.49 20.11 -19.15
CA HIS A 553 12.45 21.18 -19.44
C HIS A 553 11.94 21.98 -20.65
N GLY A 554 11.40 23.17 -20.40
CA GLY A 554 10.61 23.90 -21.38
C GLY A 554 9.36 23.08 -21.76
N ASP A 555 9.24 22.72 -23.03
CA ASP A 555 8.16 21.91 -23.60
C ASP A 555 8.54 20.44 -23.85
N VAL A 556 9.69 20.01 -23.33
CA VAL A 556 10.21 18.65 -23.50
C VAL A 556 10.13 17.86 -22.20
N VAL A 557 9.54 16.68 -22.24
CA VAL A 557 9.52 15.74 -21.10
C VAL A 557 10.93 15.19 -20.87
N VAL A 558 11.38 15.22 -19.62
CA VAL A 558 12.62 14.57 -19.17
C VAL A 558 12.26 13.13 -18.78
N PRO A 559 12.60 12.10 -19.59
CA PRO A 559 12.04 10.77 -19.42
C PRO A 559 12.91 9.92 -18.49
N PHE A 560 12.39 9.59 -17.31
CA PHE A 560 13.01 8.66 -16.35
C PHE A 560 11.95 7.87 -15.62
N THR A 561 12.35 6.78 -14.97
CA THR A 561 11.45 6.00 -14.11
C THR A 561 11.90 6.09 -12.66
N PHE A 562 10.94 6.29 -11.75
CA PHE A 562 11.17 6.21 -10.32
C PHE A 562 9.97 5.55 -9.64
N ALA A 563 10.23 4.63 -8.71
CA ALA A 563 9.20 3.85 -8.02
C ALA A 563 8.16 3.16 -8.94
N GLY A 564 8.60 2.69 -10.10
CA GLY A 564 7.73 2.06 -11.11
C GLY A 564 6.90 3.02 -11.97
N ILE A 565 7.11 4.34 -11.84
CA ILE A 565 6.38 5.38 -12.55
C ILE A 565 7.29 6.07 -13.56
N LEU A 566 6.86 6.12 -14.82
CA LEU A 566 7.51 6.88 -15.89
C LEU A 566 7.11 8.36 -15.77
N SER A 567 8.09 9.26 -15.80
CA SER A 567 7.85 10.70 -15.83
C SER A 567 7.11 11.13 -17.10
N GLY A 568 6.22 12.11 -16.96
CA GLY A 568 5.43 12.63 -18.06
C GLY A 568 5.14 14.12 -17.92
N ASN A 569 4.01 14.53 -18.49
CA ASN A 569 3.52 15.91 -18.48
C ASN A 569 2.12 16.04 -17.85
N LEU A 570 1.69 15.03 -17.11
CA LEU A 570 0.39 14.98 -16.43
C LEU A 570 0.60 15.21 -14.93
N SER A 571 -0.24 16.08 -14.37
CA SER A 571 -0.40 16.31 -12.94
C SER A 571 -1.86 16.04 -12.54
N TYR A 572 -2.12 16.07 -11.24
CA TYR A 572 -3.44 15.76 -10.69
C TYR A 572 -3.99 16.88 -9.82
N ALA A 573 -5.27 17.17 -10.03
CA ALA A 573 -6.06 18.14 -9.28
C ALA A 573 -6.57 17.54 -7.95
N LEU A 574 -7.40 18.31 -7.24
CA LEU A 574 -8.10 17.86 -6.03
C LEU A 574 -9.00 16.65 -6.34
N ARG A 575 -9.12 15.70 -5.40
CA ARG A 575 -9.84 14.44 -5.62
C ARG A 575 -11.35 14.62 -5.84
N ASN A 576 -11.90 15.69 -5.31
CA ASN A 576 -13.31 16.09 -5.42
C ASN A 576 -13.61 16.83 -6.74
N THR A 577 -12.67 16.93 -7.69
CA THR A 577 -12.91 17.62 -8.97
C THR A 577 -13.33 16.67 -10.10
N PRO A 578 -14.22 17.11 -11.03
CA PRO A 578 -14.68 16.28 -12.15
C PRO A 578 -13.58 15.89 -13.15
N SER A 579 -12.50 16.68 -13.23
CA SER A 579 -11.34 16.44 -14.09
C SER A 579 -10.09 16.32 -13.24
N ALA A 580 -9.86 15.13 -12.68
CA ALA A 580 -8.74 14.88 -11.77
C ALA A 580 -7.36 14.99 -12.44
N THR A 581 -7.27 14.92 -13.77
CA THR A 581 -6.01 14.99 -14.52
C THR A 581 -5.85 16.32 -15.24
N VAL A 582 -4.66 16.92 -15.12
CA VAL A 582 -4.30 18.19 -15.74
C VAL A 582 -3.03 18.01 -16.55
N GLN A 583 -3.06 18.39 -17.83
CA GLN A 583 -1.91 18.33 -18.70
C GLN A 583 -1.14 19.66 -18.66
N VAL A 584 0.16 19.58 -18.44
CA VAL A 584 1.07 20.73 -18.50
C VAL A 584 1.87 20.64 -19.79
N GLU A 585 1.63 21.54 -20.73
CA GLU A 585 2.34 21.51 -22.02
C GLU A 585 3.77 22.04 -21.92
N LYS A 586 4.01 23.01 -21.03
CA LYS A 586 5.30 23.69 -20.87
C LYS A 586 5.57 23.97 -19.40
N ALA A 587 6.83 23.81 -18.98
CA ALA A 587 7.30 24.08 -17.63
C ALA A 587 6.98 25.51 -17.19
N GLU A 588 7.09 26.50 -18.09
CA GLU A 588 6.77 27.91 -17.78
C GLU A 588 5.31 28.15 -17.42
N ALA A 589 4.39 27.28 -17.88
CA ALA A 589 2.96 27.40 -17.61
C ALA A 589 2.53 26.70 -16.32
N TYR A 590 3.43 25.96 -15.65
CA TYR A 590 3.11 25.06 -14.54
C TYR A 590 2.29 25.74 -13.44
N ALA A 591 2.78 26.86 -12.90
CA ALA A 591 2.11 27.57 -11.81
C ALA A 591 0.69 28.02 -12.19
N THR A 592 0.52 28.62 -13.37
CA THR A 592 -0.79 29.07 -13.88
C THR A 592 -1.76 27.89 -14.11
N VAL A 593 -1.25 26.75 -14.54
CA VAL A 593 -2.07 25.55 -14.77
C VAL A 593 -2.55 24.96 -13.43
N MET A 594 -1.69 24.94 -12.41
CA MET A 594 -2.03 24.47 -11.06
C MET A 594 -3.03 25.40 -10.37
N GLU A 595 -2.85 26.71 -10.48
CA GLU A 595 -3.78 27.71 -9.93
C GLU A 595 -5.19 27.56 -10.54
N LYS A 596 -5.28 27.37 -11.87
CA LYS A 596 -6.56 27.07 -12.55
C LYS A 596 -7.20 25.76 -12.11
N ALA A 597 -6.40 24.81 -11.62
CA ALA A 597 -6.87 23.55 -11.07
C ALA A 597 -7.26 23.65 -9.58
N GLY A 598 -7.24 24.86 -9.00
CA GLY A 598 -7.61 25.12 -7.60
C GLY A 598 -6.50 24.83 -6.60
N ILE A 599 -5.26 24.67 -7.06
CA ILE A 599 -4.09 24.38 -6.21
C ILE A 599 -3.27 25.65 -6.09
N SER A 600 -3.16 26.18 -4.86
CA SER A 600 -2.25 27.29 -4.58
C SER A 600 -0.85 26.75 -4.39
N ILE A 601 0.09 27.21 -5.22
CA ILE A 601 1.51 26.90 -5.10
C ILE A 601 2.20 28.22 -4.75
N ASP A 602 2.25 28.55 -3.46
CA ASP A 602 2.95 29.73 -2.99
C ASP A 602 4.46 29.48 -3.03
N ILE A 603 5.07 29.99 -4.10
CA ILE A 603 6.51 29.94 -4.31
C ILE A 603 7.11 31.16 -3.60
N GLU A 604 7.50 30.94 -2.34
CA GLU A 604 8.22 31.82 -1.39
C GLU A 604 7.48 32.24 -0.10
N VAL A 605 7.91 31.60 1.00
CA VAL A 605 7.94 32.05 2.41
C VAL A 605 6.60 32.16 3.20
N SER A 606 6.29 31.10 3.96
CA SER A 606 6.01 31.08 5.42
C SER A 606 5.22 29.79 5.75
N LEU A 607 5.81 28.72 6.31
CA LEU A 607 5.97 28.49 7.76
C LEU A 607 4.85 29.05 8.67
N THR A 608 3.58 29.05 8.24
CA THR A 608 2.42 29.25 9.13
C THR A 608 1.14 28.68 8.53
N GLU A 609 0.61 27.62 9.17
CA GLU A 609 -0.83 27.26 9.31
C GLU A 609 -1.82 27.48 8.14
N SER A 610 -1.44 27.31 6.88
CA SER A 610 -2.40 27.15 5.78
C SER A 610 -2.25 25.79 5.12
N LEU A 611 -2.54 24.74 5.89
CA LEU A 611 -2.95 23.44 5.35
C LEU A 611 -4.33 23.61 4.74
N ILE A 612 -4.40 24.13 3.53
CA ILE A 612 -5.65 24.25 2.79
C ILE A 612 -5.44 23.65 1.39
N GLU A 613 -5.83 22.39 1.25
CA GLU A 613 -6.53 21.95 0.04
C GLU A 613 -7.95 21.62 0.55
N ILE A 614 -8.95 22.41 0.10
CA ILE A 614 -10.40 22.20 0.37
C ILE A 614 -10.92 21.06 -0.48
#